data_AF-A0AAQ3NMR7-F1
#
_entry.id   AF-A0AAQ3NMR7-F1
#
_cell.length_a   1.000
_cell.length_b   1.000
_cell.length_c   1.000
_cell.angle_alpha   90.00
_cell.angle_beta   90.00
_cell.angle_gamma   90.00
#
_symmetry.space_group_name_H-M   'P 1'
#
loop_
_entity.id
_entity.type
_entity.pdbx_description
1 polymer ?
#
loop_
_entity_poly.entity_id
_entity_poly.type
_entity_poly.pdbx_seq_one_letter_code
_entity_poly.pdbx_strand_id
1 'polypeptide(L)'
;MGSEGSSVVVPRNFRLLEELERGEKGIGDGTVSYGMDDADDIYMQSWTGTIIGPPGRRVSLRAFGDSGENIDEEEIDGGPRRRSWPTVHEGRIYQLKLFCGKDYPDNPPSVRFQTRINMTCVNQESGVVEPHLFPMLANWKRERTMEDILLQLKKEMMSAQNRKLTQPPEGASIIFLLLLFVYIFYKLL
;
A
#
# COMPACT_ATOMS: atom_id res chain seq x y z
N MET A 1 7.79 0.51 45.73
CA MET A 1 8.94 0.60 44.81
C MET A 1 8.59 -0.19 43.57
N GLY A 2 8.08 0.48 42.54
CA GLY A 2 7.73 -0.16 41.27
C GLY A 2 9.01 -0.50 40.51
N SER A 3 9.15 -1.74 40.08
CA SER A 3 10.22 -2.18 39.20
C SER A 3 10.10 -1.44 37.86
N GLU A 4 10.96 -0.45 37.64
CA GLU A 4 11.21 0.09 36.30
C GLU A 4 11.81 -1.05 35.47
N GLY A 5 10.94 -1.74 34.72
CA GLY A 5 11.38 -2.66 33.69
C GLY A 5 12.18 -1.85 32.68
N SER A 6 13.49 -2.06 32.65
CA SER A 6 14.37 -1.50 31.64
C SER A 6 13.80 -1.88 30.27
N SER A 7 13.18 -0.93 29.58
CA SER A 7 12.74 -1.17 28.20
C SER A 7 14.00 -1.42 27.38
N VAL A 8 14.19 -2.66 26.93
CA VAL A 8 15.31 -2.99 26.06
C VAL A 8 15.06 -2.27 24.73
N VAL A 9 15.80 -1.18 24.51
CA VAL A 9 15.73 -0.41 23.27
C VAL A 9 16.49 -1.16 22.19
N VAL A 10 15.77 -1.75 21.25
CA VAL A 10 16.35 -2.44 20.09
C VAL A 10 17.02 -1.40 19.18
N PRO A 11 18.31 -1.56 18.82
CA PRO A 11 18.98 -0.64 17.91
C PRO A 11 18.34 -0.63 16.52
N ARG A 12 18.43 0.51 15.82
CA ARG A 12 17.87 0.73 14.49
C ARG A 12 18.13 -0.43 13.51
N ASN A 13 19.37 -0.88 13.38
CA ASN A 13 19.73 -1.88 12.38
C ASN A 13 19.08 -3.24 12.67
N PHE A 14 18.98 -3.64 13.95
CA PHE A 14 18.26 -4.86 14.32
C PHE A 14 16.77 -4.76 14.00
N ARG A 15 16.17 -3.58 14.22
CA ARG A 15 14.77 -3.32 13.85
C ARG A 15 14.56 -3.44 12.34
N LEU A 16 15.46 -2.88 11.54
CA LEU A 16 15.37 -2.94 10.08
C LEU A 16 15.61 -4.35 9.53
N LEU A 17 16.50 -5.14 10.15
CA LEU A 17 16.69 -6.55 9.80
C LEU A 17 15.45 -7.40 10.12
N GLU A 18 14.81 -7.15 11.27
CA GLU A 18 13.54 -7.80 11.62
C GLU A 18 12.44 -7.47 10.59
N GLU A 19 12.35 -6.22 10.15
CA GLU A 19 11.41 -5.83 9.09
C GLU A 19 11.78 -6.46 7.74
N LEU A 20 13.07 -6.54 7.38
CA LEU A 20 13.51 -7.22 6.15
C LEU A 20 13.04 -8.67 6.12
N GLU A 21 13.30 -9.42 7.20
CA GLU A 21 12.93 -10.83 7.33
C GLU A 21 11.41 -11.02 7.22
N ARG A 22 10.63 -10.08 7.78
CA ARG A 22 9.16 -10.09 7.64
C ARG A 22 8.72 -9.79 6.21
N GLY A 23 9.36 -8.84 5.54
CA GLY A 23 9.10 -8.51 4.15
C GLY A 23 9.32 -9.71 3.22
N GLU A 24 10.41 -10.46 3.44
CA GLU A 24 10.76 -11.67 2.66
C GLU A 24 9.81 -12.85 2.88
N LYS A 25 9.26 -13.00 4.09
CA LYS A 25 8.27 -14.04 4.40
C LYS A 25 6.89 -13.76 3.79
N GLY A 26 6.65 -12.54 3.32
CA GLY A 26 5.36 -12.08 2.83
C GLY A 26 4.44 -11.61 3.96
N ILE A 27 3.53 -10.70 3.61
CA ILE A 27 2.69 -9.97 4.57
C ILE A 27 1.22 -10.30 4.33
N GLY A 28 0.54 -10.77 5.37
CA GLY A 28 -0.91 -10.92 5.39
C GLY A 28 -1.47 -11.72 4.21
N ASP A 29 -2.34 -11.08 3.42
CA ASP A 29 -3.01 -11.63 2.24
C ASP A 29 -2.18 -11.48 0.93
N GLY A 30 -0.92 -11.04 1.02
CA GLY A 30 -0.03 -10.84 -0.12
C GLY A 30 -0.33 -9.59 -0.96
N THR A 31 -1.25 -8.74 -0.51
CA THR A 31 -1.60 -7.50 -1.24
C THR A 31 -0.70 -6.31 -0.90
N VAL A 32 0.18 -6.49 0.07
CA VAL A 32 1.19 -5.52 0.48
C VAL A 32 2.52 -6.26 0.58
N SER A 33 3.60 -5.64 0.10
CA SER A 33 4.95 -6.14 0.25
C SER A 33 5.94 -4.98 0.40
N TYR A 34 7.09 -5.23 1.02
CA TYR A 34 8.20 -4.29 1.00
C TYR A 34 9.54 -5.03 1.03
N GLY A 35 10.59 -4.37 0.56
CA GLY A 35 11.96 -4.91 0.54
C GLY A 35 12.99 -3.80 0.33
N MET A 36 14.26 -4.13 0.52
CA MET A 36 15.36 -3.19 0.27
C MET A 36 15.48 -2.88 -1.22
N ASP A 37 15.79 -1.63 -1.52
CA ASP A 37 16.02 -1.18 -2.90
C ASP A 37 17.40 -1.61 -3.43
N ASP A 38 18.39 -1.55 -2.55
CA ASP A 38 19.77 -1.92 -2.82
C ASP A 38 20.26 -2.85 -1.71
N ALA A 39 20.62 -4.07 -2.07
CA ALA A 39 21.12 -5.07 -1.12
C ALA A 39 22.51 -4.72 -0.56
N ASP A 40 23.25 -3.84 -1.24
CA ASP A 40 24.57 -3.38 -0.81
C ASP A 40 24.48 -2.18 0.17
N ASP A 41 23.29 -1.59 0.37
CA ASP A 41 23.07 -0.53 1.34
C ASP A 41 23.12 -1.07 2.78
N ILE A 42 24.33 -1.05 3.36
CA ILE A 42 24.59 -1.45 4.75
C ILE A 42 23.81 -0.62 5.78
N TYR A 43 23.34 0.57 5.42
CA TYR A 43 22.54 1.42 6.31
C TYR A 43 21.05 1.12 6.21
N MET A 44 20.61 0.30 5.26
CA MET A 44 19.23 -0.12 5.07
C MET A 44 18.27 1.07 5.08
N GLN A 45 18.60 2.15 4.36
CA GLN A 45 17.83 3.39 4.37
C GLN A 45 16.75 3.38 3.32
N SER A 46 17.02 2.80 2.15
CA SER A 46 16.13 2.86 0.99
C SER A 46 15.34 1.56 0.81
N TRP A 47 14.01 1.70 0.81
CA TRP A 47 13.08 0.58 0.70
C TRP A 47 12.05 0.84 -0.38
N THR A 48 11.64 -0.24 -1.04
CA THR A 48 10.54 -0.25 -2.01
C THR A 48 9.35 -0.96 -1.38
N GLY A 49 8.21 -0.28 -1.32
CA GLY A 49 6.93 -0.83 -0.91
C GLY A 49 6.00 -1.00 -2.11
N THR A 50 5.17 -2.04 -2.09
CA THR A 50 4.15 -2.31 -3.11
C THR A 50 2.80 -2.47 -2.43
N ILE A 51 1.78 -1.83 -2.99
CA ILE A 51 0.38 -2.00 -2.58
C ILE A 51 -0.44 -2.41 -3.81
N ILE A 52 -1.10 -3.56 -3.72
CA ILE A 52 -2.14 -3.97 -4.66
C ILE A 52 -3.44 -3.29 -4.24
N GLY A 53 -4.01 -2.52 -5.15
CA GLY A 53 -5.19 -1.72 -4.86
C GLY A 53 -6.38 -2.60 -4.46
N PRO A 54 -7.13 -2.18 -3.41
CA PRO A 54 -8.15 -3.02 -2.79
C PRO A 54 -9.34 -3.27 -3.73
N PRO A 55 -9.93 -4.49 -3.70
CA PRO A 55 -11.13 -4.76 -4.47
C PRO A 55 -12.32 -3.95 -3.94
N GLY A 56 -13.27 -3.68 -4.84
CA GLY A 56 -14.55 -3.06 -4.52
C GLY A 56 -15.23 -3.66 -3.30
N ARG A 57 -15.61 -2.84 -2.31
CA ARG A 57 -16.39 -3.34 -1.17
C ARG A 57 -17.71 -3.91 -1.68
N ARG A 58 -17.89 -5.21 -1.47
CA ARG A 58 -19.14 -5.93 -1.75
C ARG A 58 -20.24 -5.40 -0.83
N VAL A 59 -21.12 -4.55 -1.36
CA VAL A 59 -22.32 -4.15 -0.62
C VAL A 59 -23.26 -5.35 -0.59
N SER A 60 -23.61 -5.80 0.62
CA SER A 60 -24.70 -6.75 0.79
C SER A 60 -25.99 -6.09 0.28
N LEU A 61 -26.65 -6.72 -0.70
CA LEU A 61 -27.91 -6.26 -1.28
C LEU A 61 -29.03 -6.02 -0.24
N ARG A 62 -28.87 -6.51 1.01
CA ARG A 62 -29.82 -6.29 2.11
C ARG A 62 -29.88 -4.85 2.64
N ALA A 63 -29.00 -3.95 2.20
CA ALA A 63 -28.97 -2.55 2.66
C ALA A 63 -29.66 -1.55 1.71
N PHE A 64 -30.09 -1.98 0.53
CA PHE A 64 -30.92 -1.16 -0.36
C PHE A 64 -32.36 -1.65 -0.25
N GLY A 65 -33.07 -1.13 0.75
CA GLY A 65 -34.52 -1.13 0.73
C GLY A 65 -35.00 -0.16 -0.34
N ASP A 66 -35.77 -0.70 -1.28
CA ASP A 66 -36.88 -0.07 -1.96
C ASP A 66 -36.62 1.27 -2.70
N SER A 67 -36.30 1.16 -3.99
CA SER A 67 -36.92 2.01 -5.02
C SER A 67 -36.66 1.35 -6.37
N GLY A 68 -37.74 0.85 -6.97
CA GLY A 68 -37.72 0.25 -8.28
C GLY A 68 -37.24 1.25 -9.34
N GLU A 69 -36.15 0.90 -10.00
CA GLU A 69 -35.82 1.44 -11.32
C GLU A 69 -35.40 0.25 -12.18
N ASN A 70 -36.25 -0.06 -13.16
CA ASN A 70 -36.09 -1.15 -14.11
C ASN A 70 -34.85 -0.90 -14.96
N ILE A 71 -33.91 -1.84 -14.94
CA ILE A 71 -32.83 -1.90 -15.93
C ILE A 71 -32.80 -3.33 -16.43
N ASP A 72 -33.00 -3.45 -17.74
CA ASP A 72 -33.32 -4.67 -18.47
C ASP A 72 -32.38 -5.84 -18.12
N GLU A 73 -33.00 -6.97 -17.76
CA GLU A 73 -32.35 -8.24 -17.47
C GLU A 73 -31.87 -8.88 -18.78
N GLU A 74 -30.56 -8.84 -19.03
CA GLU A 74 -29.93 -9.79 -19.97
C GLU A 74 -29.20 -10.86 -19.16
N GLU A 75 -29.85 -12.03 -19.10
CA GLU A 75 -29.45 -13.27 -18.48
C GLU A 75 -28.48 -14.04 -19.41
N ILE A 76 -27.38 -14.56 -18.86
CA ILE A 76 -26.88 -15.93 -19.10
C ILE A 76 -25.81 -16.24 -18.02
N ASP A 77 -26.03 -17.36 -17.33
CA ASP A 77 -25.20 -18.06 -16.35
C ASP A 77 -25.32 -17.65 -14.86
N GLY A 78 -26.28 -18.32 -14.18
CA GLY A 78 -25.97 -19.17 -13.03
C GLY A 78 -25.62 -18.50 -11.69
N GLY A 79 -26.58 -17.81 -11.06
CA GLY A 79 -26.54 -17.43 -9.63
C GLY A 79 -26.57 -15.91 -9.40
N PRO A 80 -26.97 -15.45 -8.19
CA PRO A 80 -27.03 -14.02 -7.89
C PRO A 80 -25.62 -13.44 -7.90
N ARG A 81 -25.21 -12.87 -9.03
CA ARG A 81 -23.93 -12.18 -9.18
C ARG A 81 -23.88 -11.07 -8.16
N ARG A 82 -23.11 -11.30 -7.10
CA ARG A 82 -22.77 -10.33 -6.06
C ARG A 82 -21.99 -9.18 -6.74
N ARG A 83 -22.69 -8.18 -7.29
CA ARG A 83 -22.08 -7.01 -7.93
C ARG A 83 -21.35 -6.18 -6.87
N SER A 84 -20.08 -6.51 -6.61
CA SER A 84 -19.16 -5.57 -5.97
C SER A 84 -18.78 -4.53 -6.99
N TRP A 85 -19.17 -3.28 -6.77
CA TRP A 85 -18.68 -2.17 -7.58
C TRP A 85 -17.18 -2.02 -7.33
N PRO A 86 -16.33 -2.19 -8.35
CA PRO A 86 -14.89 -2.16 -8.18
C PRO A 86 -14.43 -0.80 -7.66
N THR A 87 -13.37 -0.76 -6.83
CA THR A 87 -12.77 0.55 -6.50
C THR A 87 -12.01 1.08 -7.71
N VAL A 88 -11.83 2.39 -7.79
CA VAL A 88 -10.95 3.02 -8.80
C VAL A 88 -9.49 2.53 -8.73
N HIS A 89 -9.12 1.88 -7.63
CA HIS A 89 -7.80 1.31 -7.39
C HIS A 89 -7.73 -0.19 -7.66
N GLU A 90 -8.84 -0.88 -7.94
CA GLU A 90 -8.86 -2.33 -8.12
C GLU A 90 -8.01 -2.75 -9.33
N GLY A 91 -7.20 -3.81 -9.15
CA GLY A 91 -6.29 -4.32 -10.17
C GLY A 91 -5.01 -3.51 -10.37
N ARG A 92 -4.89 -2.35 -9.72
CA ARG A 92 -3.72 -1.46 -9.86
C ARG A 92 -2.61 -1.84 -8.89
N ILE A 93 -1.36 -1.70 -9.33
CA ILE A 93 -0.17 -1.91 -8.50
C ILE A 93 0.53 -0.58 -8.27
N TYR A 94 0.63 -0.17 -7.00
CA TYR A 94 1.29 1.06 -6.60
C TYR A 94 2.64 0.76 -5.99
N GLN A 95 3.69 1.36 -6.55
CA GLN A 95 5.04 1.33 -5.99
C GLN A 95 5.31 2.59 -5.17
N LEU A 96 5.96 2.42 -4.03
CA LEU A 96 6.33 3.45 -3.09
C LEU A 96 7.81 3.33 -2.75
N LYS A 97 8.44 4.47 -2.46
CA LYS A 97 9.74 4.56 -1.81
C LYS A 97 9.55 4.94 -0.36
N LEU A 98 10.15 4.18 0.54
CA LEU A 98 10.28 4.51 1.95
C LEU A 98 11.75 4.78 2.25
N PHE A 99 12.03 5.89 2.92
CA PHE A 99 13.37 6.23 3.36
C PHE A 99 13.43 6.26 4.89
N CYS A 100 14.07 5.26 5.46
CA CYS A 100 14.29 5.08 6.89
C CYS A 100 15.57 5.82 7.30
N GLY A 101 15.43 7.08 7.73
CA GLY A 101 16.56 7.90 8.18
C GLY A 101 17.33 7.32 9.37
N LYS A 102 18.39 8.03 9.80
CA LYS A 102 19.24 7.59 10.93
C LYS A 102 18.48 7.49 12.26
N ASP A 103 17.43 8.28 12.42
CA ASP A 103 16.60 8.31 13.63
C ASP A 103 15.41 7.35 13.58
N TYR A 104 15.27 6.54 12.53
CA TYR A 104 14.28 5.47 12.51
C TYR A 104 14.65 4.39 13.56
N PRO A 105 13.71 3.82 14.34
CA PRO A 105 12.25 4.02 14.30
C PRO A 105 11.74 5.12 15.24
N ASP A 106 12.59 5.92 15.89
CA ASP A 106 12.13 6.99 16.79
C ASP A 106 11.39 8.09 16.02
N ASN A 107 11.86 8.39 14.80
CA ASN A 107 11.18 9.23 13.81
C ASN A 107 10.59 8.40 12.66
N PRO A 108 9.46 8.85 12.06
CA PRO A 108 8.86 8.15 10.93
C PRO A 108 9.77 8.16 9.70
N PRO A 109 9.66 7.15 8.83
CA PRO A 109 10.32 7.20 7.53
C PRO A 109 9.60 8.22 6.63
N SER A 110 10.33 8.75 5.65
CA SER A 110 9.68 9.53 4.58
C SER A 110 9.11 8.58 3.53
N VAL A 111 7.92 8.90 3.01
CA VAL A 111 7.17 8.01 2.11
C VAL A 111 6.77 8.77 0.85
N ARG A 112 7.01 8.17 -0.32
CA ARG A 112 6.65 8.74 -1.61
C ARG A 112 6.14 7.66 -2.55
N PHE A 113 5.05 7.94 -3.25
CA PHE A 113 4.59 7.11 -4.36
C PHE A 113 5.45 7.35 -5.61
N GLN A 114 5.96 6.26 -6.19
CA GLN A 114 6.56 6.27 -7.53
C GLN A 114 5.49 6.15 -8.61
N THR A 115 4.50 5.27 -8.39
CA THR A 115 3.32 5.20 -9.25
C THR A 115 2.41 6.40 -8.97
N ARG A 116 2.01 7.13 -10.01
CA ARG A 116 1.08 8.26 -9.83
C ARG A 116 -0.25 7.79 -9.25
N ILE A 117 -0.71 8.50 -8.21
CA ILE A 117 -1.95 8.18 -7.50
C ILE A 117 -2.65 9.45 -7.05
N ASN A 118 -3.98 9.47 -7.23
CA ASN A 118 -4.82 10.53 -6.71
C ASN A 118 -5.35 10.10 -5.34
N MET A 119 -4.79 10.64 -4.27
CA MET A 119 -5.18 10.39 -2.88
C MET A 119 -5.08 11.68 -2.06
N THR A 120 -6.00 11.86 -1.11
CA THR A 120 -6.05 13.09 -0.28
C THR A 120 -4.78 13.34 0.52
N CYS A 121 -4.09 12.30 0.98
CA CYS A 121 -2.86 12.43 1.75
C CYS A 121 -1.57 12.45 0.91
N VAL A 122 -1.68 12.52 -0.42
CA VAL A 122 -0.53 12.44 -1.33
C VAL A 122 -0.45 13.71 -2.18
N ASN A 123 0.72 14.32 -2.17
CA ASN A 123 1.04 15.42 -3.07
C ASN A 123 1.04 14.95 -4.52
N GLN A 124 0.22 15.57 -5.36
CA GLN A 124 -0.03 15.11 -6.73
C GLN A 124 1.15 15.37 -7.68
N GLU A 125 2.02 16.31 -7.34
CA GLU A 125 3.18 16.67 -8.15
C GLU A 125 4.41 15.85 -7.74
N SER A 126 4.69 15.75 -6.44
CA SER A 126 5.89 15.08 -5.94
C SER A 126 5.69 13.61 -5.57
N GLY A 127 4.44 13.15 -5.40
CA GLY A 127 4.08 11.83 -4.89
C GLY A 127 4.34 11.64 -3.39
N VAL A 128 4.82 12.67 -2.68
CA VAL A 128 5.14 12.58 -1.25
C VAL A 128 3.86 12.46 -0.43
N VAL A 129 3.87 11.57 0.57
CA VAL A 129 2.77 11.45 1.54
C VAL A 129 2.94 12.55 2.59
N GLU A 130 1.95 13.43 2.68
CA GLU A 130 2.00 14.59 3.58
C GLU A 130 1.68 14.16 5.02
N PRO A 131 2.62 14.31 5.98
CA PRO A 131 2.43 13.81 7.35
C PRO A 131 1.19 14.39 8.03
N HIS A 132 0.85 15.66 7.76
CA HIS A 132 -0.31 16.32 8.36
C HIS A 132 -1.66 15.80 7.85
N LEU A 133 -1.71 15.19 6.66
CA LEU A 133 -2.92 14.57 6.10
C LEU A 133 -2.99 13.07 6.38
N PHE A 134 -1.92 12.50 6.93
CA PHE A 134 -1.80 11.09 7.20
C PHE A 134 -1.48 10.85 8.68
N PRO A 135 -2.49 10.61 9.54
CA PRO A 135 -2.34 10.50 10.99
C PRO A 135 -1.29 9.48 11.44
N MET A 136 -1.02 8.48 10.60
CA MET A 136 0.00 7.46 10.83
C MET A 136 1.41 8.03 10.92
N LEU A 137 1.72 9.07 10.13
CA LEU A 137 3.01 9.77 10.18
C LEU A 137 2.95 10.96 11.16
N ALA A 138 1.81 11.67 11.26
CA ALA A 138 1.67 12.79 12.21
C ALA A 138 1.88 12.38 13.67
N ASN A 139 1.32 11.23 14.06
CA ASN A 139 1.37 10.73 15.43
C ASN A 139 2.23 9.46 15.49
N TRP A 140 3.43 9.52 14.92
CA TRP A 140 4.34 8.37 14.84
C TRP A 140 4.66 7.80 16.21
N LYS A 141 4.82 6.48 16.28
CA LYS A 141 5.26 5.76 17.46
C LYS A 141 6.30 4.73 17.03
N ARG A 142 7.36 4.55 17.83
CA ARG A 142 8.48 3.65 17.51
C ARG A 142 8.11 2.18 17.33
N GLU A 143 6.95 1.78 17.85
CA GLU A 143 6.45 0.41 17.71
C GLU A 143 5.87 0.16 16.31
N ARG A 144 5.57 1.21 15.55
CA ARG A 144 5.08 1.12 14.17
C ARG A 144 6.20 0.71 13.22
N THR A 145 5.80 0.17 12.09
CA THR A 145 6.68 -0.41 11.06
C THR A 145 6.32 0.11 9.67
N MET A 146 7.17 -0.17 8.69
CA MET A 146 6.87 0.08 7.27
C MET A 146 5.61 -0.66 6.82
N GLU A 147 5.38 -1.87 7.34
CA GLU A 147 4.15 -2.63 7.10
C GLU A 147 2.91 -1.83 7.49
N ASP A 148 2.91 -1.26 8.69
CA ASP A 148 1.76 -0.53 9.21
C ASP A 148 1.44 0.69 8.34
N ILE A 149 2.48 1.38 7.84
CA ILE A 149 2.34 2.50 6.90
C ILE A 149 1.62 2.04 5.64
N LEU A 150 2.09 0.94 5.02
CA LEU A 150 1.52 0.43 3.77
C LEU A 150 0.08 -0.06 3.96
N LEU A 151 -0.20 -0.76 5.05
CA LEU A 151 -1.55 -1.21 5.40
C LEU A 151 -2.51 -0.03 5.62
N GLN A 152 -2.05 1.02 6.29
CA GLN A 152 -2.86 2.21 6.53
C GLN A 152 -3.05 3.05 5.26
N LEU A 153 -2.06 3.13 4.37
CA LEU A 153 -2.24 3.73 3.04
C LEU A 153 -3.25 2.95 2.19
N LYS A 154 -3.21 1.62 2.21
CA LYS A 154 -4.22 0.78 1.56
C LYS A 154 -5.61 1.03 2.14
N LYS A 155 -5.73 1.23 3.46
CA LYS A 155 -6.99 1.61 4.11
C LYS A 155 -7.49 2.98 3.65
N GLU A 156 -6.60 3.95 3.47
CA GLU A 156 -6.93 5.27 2.93
C GLU A 156 -7.45 5.17 1.48
N MET A 157 -6.96 4.26 0.65
CA MET A 157 -7.52 4.02 -0.70
C MET A 157 -8.99 3.58 -0.65
N MET A 158 -9.41 2.92 0.43
CA MET A 158 -10.81 2.49 0.65
C MET A 158 -11.68 3.55 1.34
N SER A 159 -11.12 4.70 1.71
CA SER A 159 -11.85 5.79 2.36
C SER A 159 -12.93 6.33 1.44
N ALA A 160 -13.99 6.90 2.02
CA ALA A 160 -15.10 7.42 1.23
C ALA A 160 -14.67 8.51 0.24
N GLN A 161 -13.64 9.27 0.59
CA GLN A 161 -13.06 10.33 -0.21
C GLN A 161 -12.23 9.77 -1.36
N ASN A 162 -11.34 8.79 -1.11
CA ASN A 162 -10.39 8.31 -2.10
C ASN A 162 -10.96 7.27 -3.08
N ARG A 163 -11.88 6.41 -2.62
CA ARG A 163 -12.41 5.29 -3.42
C ARG A 163 -13.11 5.68 -4.73
N LYS A 164 -13.47 6.97 -4.87
CA LYS A 164 -14.15 7.55 -6.04
C LYS A 164 -13.27 8.54 -6.81
N LEU A 165 -12.06 8.84 -6.35
CA LEU A 165 -11.19 9.80 -7.03
C LEU A 165 -10.74 9.23 -8.36
N THR A 166 -10.99 9.96 -9.44
CA THR A 166 -10.49 9.63 -10.77
C THR A 166 -8.98 9.49 -10.68
N GLN A 167 -8.47 8.31 -11.02
CA GLN A 167 -7.04 8.03 -10.97
C GLN A 167 -6.37 8.40 -12.29
N PRO A 168 -5.06 8.70 -12.29
CA PRO A 168 -4.29 8.87 -13.52
C PRO A 168 -4.36 7.62 -14.40
N PRO A 169 -4.20 7.73 -15.73
CA PRO A 169 -4.06 6.57 -16.61
C PRO A 169 -2.91 5.68 -16.14
N GLU A 170 -3.09 4.36 -16.14
CA GLU A 170 -2.07 3.37 -15.71
C GLU A 170 -0.85 3.24 -16.65
N GLY A 171 -0.63 4.22 -17.52
CA GLY A 171 0.16 4.13 -18.75
C GLY A 171 1.68 4.07 -18.62
N ALA A 172 2.25 3.49 -17.57
CA ALA A 172 3.69 3.25 -17.51
C ALA A 172 4.06 1.92 -16.82
N SER A 173 3.53 1.66 -15.62
CA SER A 173 4.08 0.60 -14.76
C SER A 173 3.82 -0.84 -15.22
N ILE A 174 2.67 -1.14 -15.85
CA ILE A 174 2.38 -2.49 -16.37
C ILE A 174 3.23 -2.79 -17.61
N ILE A 175 3.50 -1.78 -18.45
CA ILE A 175 4.39 -1.92 -19.59
C ILE A 175 5.82 -2.15 -19.11
N PHE A 176 6.28 -1.45 -18.06
CA PHE A 176 7.61 -1.71 -17.49
C PHE A 176 7.75 -3.11 -16.89
N LEU A 177 6.72 -3.64 -16.21
CA LEU A 177 6.75 -5.01 -15.69
C LEU A 177 6.69 -6.06 -16.80
N LEU A 178 5.86 -5.87 -17.83
CA LEU A 178 5.85 -6.75 -19.00
C LEU A 178 7.16 -6.66 -19.79
N LEU A 179 7.74 -5.47 -19.94
CA LEU A 179 9.04 -5.30 -20.58
C LEU A 179 10.17 -5.89 -19.74
N LEU A 180 10.15 -5.78 -18.41
CA LEU A 180 11.09 -6.48 -17.53
C LEU A 180 10.92 -7.99 -17.62
N PHE A 181 9.69 -8.49 -17.64
CA PHE A 181 9.43 -9.93 -17.76
C PHE A 181 9.91 -10.45 -19.12
N VAL A 182 9.60 -9.74 -20.21
CA VAL A 182 10.08 -10.06 -21.56
C VAL A 182 11.60 -9.95 -21.64
N TYR A 183 12.21 -8.90 -21.06
CA TYR A 183 13.66 -8.67 -21.08
C TYR A 183 14.42 -9.72 -20.26
N ILE A 184 13.94 -10.06 -19.06
CA ILE A 184 14.51 -11.13 -18.23
C ILE A 184 14.37 -12.48 -18.95
N PHE A 185 13.20 -12.76 -19.54
CA PHE A 185 12.97 -14.00 -20.30
C PHE A 185 13.87 -14.08 -21.55
N TYR A 186 14.08 -12.98 -22.27
CA TYR A 186 14.98 -12.92 -23.43
C TYR A 186 16.46 -13.00 -23.07
N LYS A 187 16.86 -12.59 -21.87
CA LYS A 187 18.26 -12.63 -21.42
C LYS A 187 18.64 -13.99 -20.79
N LEU A 188 17.64 -14.81 -20.46
CA LEU A 188 17.80 -16.17 -19.92
C LEU A 188 17.64 -17.28 -20.98
N LEU A 189 17.36 -16.91 -22.23
CA LEU A 189 17.38 -17.76 -23.43
C LEU A 189 18.64 -17.46 -24.26
#